data_AF-A0A2H0MUR8-F1
#
_entry.id   AF-A0A2H0MUR8-F1
#
_cell.length_a   1.000
_cell.length_b   1.000
_cell.length_c   1.000
_cell.angle_alpha   90.00
_cell.angle_beta   90.00
_cell.angle_gamma   90.00
#
_symmetry.space_group_name_H-M   'P 1'
#
loop_
_entity.id
_entity.type
_entity.pdbx_description
1 polymer ?
#
loop_
_entity_poly.entity_id
_entity_poly.type
_entity_poly.pdbx_seq_one_letter_code
_entity_poly.pdbx_strand_id
1 'polypeptide(L)'
;MFTHPLIDNAMLIFKKNIYAPQQESHPENPPIPLSHYDFLLNALVSDRRVFIGLAQEEEQQDHLQKLFPHASRFGGVQTLNAISKNLLEGLVTTNTWLHMNAYHLCYLFDTLYGMIEEYSYGDFDQRMEMFPEMDGEIIDFDRFLEETFISTAFLISPEGFNALSPEEKESPLFQIPCLFGVINKLIPTPNEIRLLPCEKDPYDTTGQLTL
;
A
#
# COMPACT_ATOMS: atom_id res chain seq x y z
N MET A 1 15.47 -37.70 4.14
CA MET A 1 14.17 -37.78 4.85
C MET A 1 14.09 -36.60 5.81
N PHE A 2 13.64 -35.45 5.32
CA PHE A 2 13.11 -34.33 6.11
C PHE A 2 12.13 -33.61 5.19
N THR A 3 10.90 -34.11 5.17
CA THR A 3 9.74 -33.36 4.70
C THR A 3 9.46 -32.29 5.75
N HIS A 4 9.86 -31.04 5.48
CA HIS A 4 9.30 -29.93 6.24
C HIS A 4 7.83 -29.78 5.83
N PRO A 5 6.91 -29.66 6.82
CA PRO A 5 5.50 -29.56 6.55
C PRO A 5 5.16 -28.19 5.93
N LEU A 6 4.10 -28.21 5.13
CA LEU A 6 3.41 -27.10 4.50
C LEU A 6 3.35 -25.87 5.43
N ILE A 7 3.99 -24.78 5.00
CA ILE A 7 3.76 -23.44 5.55
C ILE A 7 2.92 -22.73 4.49
N ASP A 8 1.65 -22.54 4.81
CA ASP A 8 0.65 -21.91 3.95
C ASP A 8 0.88 -20.39 3.91
N ASN A 9 0.78 -19.81 2.71
CA ASN A 9 1.47 -18.57 2.33
C ASN A 9 0.51 -17.61 1.53
N ALA A 10 0.62 -16.25 1.63
CA ALA A 10 -0.46 -15.27 1.32
C ALA A 10 -0.08 -13.92 0.62
N MET A 11 -0.82 -13.44 -0.41
CA MET A 11 -0.62 -12.30 -1.35
C MET A 11 -1.62 -11.14 -1.17
N LEU A 12 -1.23 -9.87 -1.30
CA LEU A 12 -2.12 -8.69 -1.14
C LEU A 12 -3.00 -8.39 -2.36
N ILE A 13 -4.26 -7.97 -2.13
CA ILE A 13 -5.19 -7.59 -3.20
C ILE A 13 -5.11 -6.08 -3.51
N PHE A 14 -4.82 -5.75 -4.77
CA PHE A 14 -4.75 -4.41 -5.34
C PHE A 14 -5.78 -4.26 -6.48
N LYS A 15 -5.83 -3.11 -7.15
CA LYS A 15 -6.72 -2.91 -8.30
C LYS A 15 -6.33 -3.78 -9.50
N LYS A 16 -5.03 -3.83 -9.79
CA LYS A 16 -4.42 -4.73 -10.78
C LYS A 16 -3.60 -5.80 -10.07
N ASN A 17 -3.50 -6.97 -10.69
CA ASN A 17 -2.64 -8.03 -10.17
C ASN A 17 -1.16 -7.66 -10.36
N ILE A 18 -0.54 -7.13 -9.30
CA ILE A 18 0.88 -6.73 -9.29
C ILE A 18 1.86 -7.90 -9.39
N TYR A 19 1.37 -9.14 -9.23
CA TYR A 19 2.17 -10.37 -9.30
C TYR A 19 2.14 -11.00 -10.68
N ALA A 20 1.24 -10.56 -11.57
CA ALA A 20 1.19 -11.04 -12.93
C ALA A 20 2.33 -10.43 -13.76
N PRO A 21 2.88 -11.15 -14.75
CA PRO A 21 3.81 -10.56 -15.70
C PRO A 21 3.17 -9.34 -16.37
N GLN A 22 3.91 -8.24 -16.51
CA GLN A 22 3.43 -7.06 -17.22
C GLN A 22 2.94 -7.48 -18.62
N GLN A 23 1.65 -7.30 -18.89
CA GLN A 23 1.10 -7.52 -20.23
C GLN A 23 1.60 -6.41 -21.16
N GLU A 24 1.81 -6.76 -22.44
CA GLU A 24 2.10 -5.78 -23.48
C GLU A 24 1.00 -4.73 -23.50
N SER A 25 1.38 -3.48 -23.24
CA SER A 25 0.44 -2.37 -23.20
C SER A 25 0.15 -1.85 -24.60
N HIS A 26 -1.01 -1.22 -24.78
CA HIS A 26 -1.32 -0.53 -26.03
C HIS A 26 -0.34 0.64 -26.27
N PRO A 27 -0.03 0.98 -27.54
CA PRO A 27 0.96 2.02 -27.90
C PRO A 27 0.64 3.40 -27.29
N GLU A 28 -0.63 3.69 -27.04
CA GLU A 28 -1.10 4.95 -26.47
C GLU A 28 -0.91 5.05 -24.95
N ASN A 29 -0.54 3.95 -24.28
CA ASN A 29 -0.29 3.91 -22.85
C ASN A 29 0.88 2.94 -22.58
N PRO A 30 2.14 3.37 -22.79
CA PRO A 30 3.30 2.51 -22.57
C PRO A 30 3.34 2.03 -21.11
N PRO A 31 3.85 0.81 -20.84
CA PRO A 31 3.89 0.28 -19.49
C PRO A 31 4.82 1.15 -18.66
N ILE A 32 4.48 1.37 -17.39
CA ILE A 32 5.45 1.95 -16.46
C ILE A 32 6.60 0.92 -16.36
N PRO A 33 7.86 1.30 -16.61
CA PRO A 33 9.00 0.38 -16.52
C PRO A 33 9.12 -0.26 -15.14
N LEU A 34 8.58 0.43 -14.14
CA LEU A 34 8.53 0.04 -12.74
C LEU A 34 7.59 -1.15 -12.50
N SER A 35 8.15 -2.20 -11.92
CA SER A 35 7.38 -3.28 -11.31
C SER A 35 6.71 -2.76 -10.04
N HIS A 36 5.37 -2.74 -10.01
CA HIS A 36 4.61 -2.32 -8.81
C HIS A 36 4.94 -3.20 -7.60
N TYR A 37 5.16 -4.50 -7.82
CA TYR A 37 5.58 -5.43 -6.78
C TYR A 37 6.95 -5.05 -6.20
N ASP A 38 7.95 -4.83 -7.05
CA ASP A 38 9.30 -4.49 -6.59
C ASP A 38 9.32 -3.11 -5.92
N PHE A 39 8.54 -2.16 -6.41
CA PHE A 39 8.39 -0.85 -5.78
C PHE A 39 7.79 -0.96 -4.37
N LEU A 40 6.68 -1.68 -4.22
CA LEU A 40 6.05 -1.93 -2.91
C LEU A 40 6.98 -2.69 -1.96
N LEU A 41 7.72 -3.67 -2.47
CA LEU A 41 8.66 -4.45 -1.69
C LEU A 41 9.79 -3.58 -1.15
N ASN A 42 10.40 -2.77 -2.02
CA ASN A 42 11.44 -1.83 -1.61
C ASN A 42 10.91 -0.82 -0.59
N ALA A 43 9.72 -0.26 -0.81
CA ALA A 43 9.10 0.70 0.11
C ALA A 43 8.89 0.11 1.51
N LEU A 44 8.28 -1.08 1.60
CA LEU A 44 8.03 -1.75 2.87
C LEU A 44 9.31 -2.24 3.55
N VAL A 45 10.34 -2.62 2.79
CA VAL A 45 11.66 -2.98 3.33
C VAL A 45 12.37 -1.74 3.90
N SER A 46 12.30 -0.60 3.21
CA SER A 46 12.84 0.68 3.69
C SER A 46 12.16 1.13 4.97
N ASP A 47 10.84 0.99 5.08
CA ASP A 47 10.11 1.28 6.31
C ASP A 47 10.59 0.45 7.51
N ARG A 48 11.11 -0.76 7.30
CA ARG A 48 11.70 -1.55 8.40
C ARG A 48 12.85 -0.80 9.04
N ARG A 49 13.69 -0.13 8.24
CA ARG A 49 14.82 0.66 8.73
C ARG A 49 14.33 1.92 9.44
N VAL A 50 13.31 2.58 8.91
CA VAL A 50 12.64 3.73 9.53
C VAL A 50 12.16 3.38 10.94
N PHE A 51 11.42 2.28 11.11
CA PHE A 51 10.91 1.89 12.43
C PHE A 51 12.00 1.46 13.41
N ILE A 52 13.13 0.93 12.93
CA ILE A 52 14.30 0.64 13.78
C ILE A 52 14.93 1.95 14.27
N GLY A 53 15.04 2.96 13.39
CA GLY A 53 15.55 4.28 13.75
C GLY A 53 14.65 5.01 14.73
N LEU A 54 13.35 5.10 14.41
CA LEU A 54 12.35 5.75 15.26
C LEU A 54 12.35 5.16 16.67
N ALA A 55 12.53 3.85 16.85
CA ALA A 55 12.53 3.22 18.18
C ALA A 55 13.64 3.74 19.12
N GLN A 56 14.66 4.42 18.61
CA GLN A 56 15.80 4.94 19.36
C GLN A 56 15.72 6.44 19.65
N GLU A 57 14.72 7.14 19.10
CA GLU A 57 14.62 8.60 19.20
C GLU A 57 13.72 9.05 20.36
N GLU A 58 13.91 10.28 20.86
CA GLU A 58 13.02 10.86 21.89
C GLU A 58 11.77 11.50 21.28
N GLU A 59 11.88 12.08 20.09
CA GLU A 59 10.81 12.80 19.36
C GLU A 59 10.12 11.93 18.29
N GLN A 60 9.99 10.64 18.57
CA GLN A 60 9.53 9.62 17.59
C GLN A 60 8.19 9.99 16.93
N GLN A 61 7.30 10.63 17.67
CA GLN A 61 5.96 10.96 17.18
C GLN A 61 5.98 12.09 16.13
N ASP A 62 6.85 13.08 16.29
CA ASP A 62 6.95 14.20 15.33
C ASP A 62 7.60 13.74 14.03
N HIS A 63 8.60 12.85 14.13
CA HIS A 63 9.20 12.20 12.95
C HIS A 63 8.21 11.27 12.27
N LEU A 64 7.44 10.49 13.03
CA LEU A 64 6.39 9.63 12.47
C LEU A 64 5.35 10.44 11.69
N GLN A 65 4.94 11.62 12.19
CA GLN A 65 3.98 12.47 11.48
C GLN A 65 4.52 13.05 10.17
N LYS A 66 5.82 13.35 10.11
CA LYS A 66 6.46 13.83 8.87
C LYS A 66 6.56 12.72 7.82
N LEU A 67 6.89 11.50 8.25
CA LEU A 67 7.07 10.35 7.37
C LEU A 67 5.73 9.72 6.95
N PHE A 68 4.74 9.72 7.85
CA PHE A 68 3.43 9.11 7.64
C PHE A 68 2.30 10.09 8.00
N PRO A 69 2.12 11.16 7.21
CA PRO A 69 1.20 12.26 7.56
C PRO A 69 -0.27 11.85 7.66
N HIS A 70 -0.70 10.82 6.94
CA HIS A 70 -2.07 10.32 6.99
C HIS A 70 -2.22 9.21 8.03
N ALA A 71 -1.34 8.22 8.02
CA ALA A 71 -1.44 7.04 8.88
C ALA A 71 -1.14 7.35 10.35
N SER A 72 -0.25 8.31 10.63
CA SER A 72 0.04 8.75 12.00
C SER A 72 -1.18 9.35 12.72
N ARG A 73 -2.23 9.74 11.98
CA ARG A 73 -3.47 10.27 12.55
C ARG A 73 -4.27 9.21 13.30
N PHE A 74 -4.13 7.94 12.96
CA PHE A 74 -4.83 6.83 13.62
C PHE A 74 -3.90 5.88 14.38
N GLY A 75 -2.58 6.09 14.36
CA GLY A 75 -1.64 5.17 14.96
C GLY A 75 -0.30 5.78 15.32
N GLY A 76 0.28 5.34 16.44
CA GLY A 76 1.67 5.63 16.78
C GLY A 76 2.64 4.62 16.17
N VAL A 77 3.92 4.75 16.52
CA VAL A 77 5.03 3.91 16.03
C VAL A 77 4.70 2.42 16.11
N GLN A 78 4.14 1.96 17.23
CA GLN A 78 3.80 0.54 17.43
C GLN A 78 2.73 0.05 16.46
N THR A 79 1.67 0.84 16.27
CA THR A 79 0.54 0.52 15.37
C THR A 79 1.02 0.46 13.92
N LEU A 80 1.74 1.48 13.46
CA LEU A 80 2.19 1.54 12.07
C LEU A 80 3.27 0.50 11.78
N ASN A 81 4.16 0.21 12.73
CA ASN A 81 5.13 -0.88 12.60
C ASN A 81 4.43 -2.25 12.50
N ALA A 82 3.32 -2.46 13.20
CA ALA A 82 2.55 -3.70 13.10
C ALA A 82 1.87 -3.83 11.72
N ILE A 83 1.27 -2.75 11.22
CA ILE A 83 0.70 -2.70 9.87
C ILE A 83 1.78 -2.97 8.81
N SER A 84 2.93 -2.29 8.91
CA SER A 84 4.12 -2.48 8.06
C SER A 84 4.55 -3.95 7.99
N LYS A 85 4.68 -4.61 9.16
CA LYS A 85 5.06 -6.03 9.22
C LYS A 85 4.05 -6.92 8.51
N ASN A 86 2.77 -6.75 8.82
CA ASN A 86 1.71 -7.58 8.24
C ASN A 86 1.64 -7.39 6.72
N LEU A 87 1.81 -6.15 6.23
CA LEU A 87 1.84 -5.86 4.80
C LEU A 87 3.07 -6.46 4.11
N LEU A 88 4.26 -6.31 4.70
CA LEU A 88 5.47 -6.90 4.12
C LEU A 88 5.35 -8.43 4.08
N GLU A 89 4.88 -9.04 5.16
CA GLU A 89 4.58 -10.47 5.22
C GLU A 89 3.56 -10.85 4.14
N GLY A 90 2.40 -10.19 4.08
CA GLY A 90 1.39 -10.45 3.07
C GLY A 90 1.81 -10.12 1.63
N LEU A 91 2.83 -9.30 1.41
CA LEU A 91 3.34 -8.99 0.08
C LEU A 91 4.21 -10.14 -0.46
N VAL A 92 5.12 -10.65 0.38
CA VAL A 92 6.14 -11.64 -0.03
C VAL A 92 5.70 -13.08 0.11
N THR A 93 4.49 -13.30 0.62
CA THR A 93 3.99 -14.64 0.89
C THR A 93 3.09 -15.07 -0.30
N THR A 94 3.22 -16.30 -0.80
CA THR A 94 2.64 -16.72 -2.11
C THR A 94 1.59 -17.82 -1.92
N ASN A 95 0.35 -17.62 -2.41
CA ASN A 95 -0.75 -18.62 -2.64
C ASN A 95 -2.11 -18.37 -1.95
N THR A 96 -2.29 -17.33 -1.13
CA THR A 96 -3.60 -16.97 -0.53
C THR A 96 -3.85 -15.49 -0.67
N TRP A 97 -4.86 -15.06 -1.42
CA TRP A 97 -5.16 -13.64 -1.53
C TRP A 97 -5.59 -13.02 -0.19
N LEU A 98 -5.18 -11.80 0.11
CA LEU A 98 -5.39 -11.11 1.38
C LEU A 98 -6.05 -9.77 1.15
N HIS A 99 -7.20 -9.58 1.79
CA HIS A 99 -7.88 -8.30 1.83
C HIS A 99 -7.14 -7.30 2.70
N MET A 100 -6.97 -6.10 2.13
CA MET A 100 -6.60 -4.91 2.86
C MET A 100 -7.85 -4.09 3.20
N ASN A 101 -7.80 -3.38 4.32
CA ASN A 101 -8.82 -2.42 4.72
C ASN A 101 -8.25 -1.00 4.60
N ALA A 102 -9.04 0.00 4.96
CA ALA A 102 -8.62 1.40 4.84
C ALA A 102 -7.35 1.74 5.64
N TYR A 103 -7.09 1.10 6.79
CA TYR A 103 -5.87 1.38 7.58
C TYR A 103 -4.62 0.92 6.84
N HIS A 104 -4.67 -0.27 6.26
CA HIS A 104 -3.61 -0.83 5.42
C HIS A 104 -3.32 0.05 4.21
N LEU A 105 -4.37 0.44 3.49
CA LEU A 105 -4.26 1.24 2.27
C LEU A 105 -3.75 2.67 2.55
N CYS A 106 -4.21 3.27 3.64
CA CYS A 106 -3.76 4.60 4.06
C CYS A 106 -2.28 4.60 4.50
N TYR A 107 -1.84 3.55 5.20
CA TYR A 107 -0.42 3.35 5.48
C TYR A 107 0.40 3.20 4.20
N LEU A 108 -0.02 2.31 3.27
CA LEU A 108 0.68 2.11 2.00
C LEU A 108 0.76 3.40 1.19
N PHE A 109 -0.28 4.23 1.19
CA PHE A 109 -0.26 5.51 0.51
C PHE A 109 0.89 6.40 0.99
N ASP A 110 1.05 6.57 2.31
CA ASP A 110 2.15 7.36 2.87
C ASP A 110 3.52 6.78 2.54
N THR A 111 3.68 5.45 2.68
CA THR A 111 4.90 4.73 2.34
C THR A 111 5.31 4.95 0.88
N LEU A 112 4.36 4.79 -0.05
CA LEU A 112 4.61 4.95 -1.48
C LEU A 112 4.91 6.40 -1.85
N TYR A 113 4.15 7.35 -1.28
CA TYR A 113 4.39 8.77 -1.49
C TYR A 113 5.79 9.17 -1.04
N GLY A 114 6.21 8.76 0.16
CA GLY A 114 7.54 9.06 0.69
C GLY A 114 8.66 8.53 -0.19
N MET A 115 8.52 7.30 -0.71
CA MET A 115 9.51 6.71 -1.62
C MET A 115 9.57 7.44 -2.98
N ILE A 116 8.43 7.87 -3.52
CA ILE A 116 8.40 8.63 -4.77
C ILE A 116 8.97 10.04 -4.58
N GLU A 117 8.70 10.69 -3.46
CA GLU A 117 9.34 11.97 -3.13
C GLU A 117 10.86 11.81 -3.04
N GLU A 118 11.35 10.80 -2.30
CA GLU A 118 12.80 10.52 -2.20
C GLU A 118 13.44 10.30 -3.59
N TYR A 119 12.79 9.48 -4.43
CA TYR A 119 13.23 9.26 -5.81
C TYR A 119 13.22 10.55 -6.65
N SER A 120 12.15 11.34 -6.53
CA SER A 120 11.93 12.54 -7.34
C SER A 120 12.92 13.67 -6.98
N TYR A 121 13.30 13.79 -5.71
CA TYR A 121 14.33 14.74 -5.28
C TYR A 121 15.75 14.24 -5.52
N GLY A 122 15.94 12.94 -5.74
CA GLY A 122 17.24 12.37 -6.09
C GLY A 122 17.79 12.90 -7.41
N ASP A 123 19.10 13.04 -7.51
CA ASP A 123 19.77 13.25 -8.79
C ASP A 123 19.77 11.97 -9.65
N PHE A 124 20.30 12.05 -10.87
CA PHE A 124 20.29 10.92 -11.80
C PHE A 124 20.98 9.68 -11.21
N ASP A 125 22.16 9.84 -10.58
CA ASP A 125 22.91 8.71 -10.01
C ASP A 125 22.15 8.08 -8.83
N GLN A 126 21.52 8.90 -7.99
CA GLN A 126 20.67 8.44 -6.89
C GLN A 126 19.43 7.68 -7.39
N ARG A 127 18.76 8.19 -8.44
CA ARG A 127 17.62 7.50 -9.06
C ARG A 127 18.01 6.17 -9.67
N MET A 128 19.17 6.11 -10.33
CA MET A 128 19.72 4.88 -10.89
C MET A 128 20.09 3.86 -9.82
N GLU A 129 20.51 4.31 -8.63
CA GLU A 129 20.75 3.42 -7.49
C GLU A 129 19.44 2.87 -6.89
N MET A 130 18.41 3.70 -6.80
CA MET A 130 17.11 3.31 -6.22
C MET A 130 16.31 2.37 -7.14
N PHE A 131 16.10 2.76 -8.40
CA PHE A 131 15.31 2.03 -9.39
C PHE A 131 16.00 2.10 -10.77
N PRO A 132 17.04 1.29 -11.00
CA PRO A 132 17.81 1.32 -12.26
C PRO A 132 16.94 1.02 -13.50
N GLU A 133 15.86 0.26 -13.34
CA GLU A 133 14.89 -0.05 -14.41
C GLU A 133 14.14 1.17 -14.93
N MET A 134 14.11 2.26 -14.17
CA MET A 134 13.49 3.52 -14.56
C MET A 134 14.41 4.42 -15.38
N ASP A 135 15.70 4.09 -15.53
CA ASP A 135 16.69 4.90 -16.27
C ASP A 135 16.69 6.40 -15.89
N GLY A 136 16.40 6.70 -14.62
CA GLY A 136 16.31 8.06 -14.08
C GLY A 136 15.05 8.86 -14.47
N GLU A 137 14.10 8.23 -15.18
CA GLU A 137 12.83 8.82 -15.60
C GLU A 137 11.93 9.17 -14.41
N ILE A 138 11.11 10.21 -14.57
CA ILE A 138 10.19 10.66 -13.52
C ILE A 138 9.05 9.66 -13.36
N ILE A 139 8.71 9.33 -12.11
CA ILE A 139 7.53 8.53 -11.78
C ILE A 139 6.31 9.44 -11.78
N ASP A 140 5.33 9.14 -12.65
CA ASP A 140 3.99 9.74 -12.57
C ASP A 140 3.22 9.09 -11.40
N PHE A 141 3.16 9.81 -10.27
CA PHE A 141 2.55 9.28 -9.06
C PHE A 141 1.04 9.09 -9.19
N ASP A 142 0.35 10.03 -9.84
CA ASP A 142 -1.11 9.95 -9.99
C ASP A 142 -1.47 8.70 -10.80
N ARG A 143 -0.74 8.45 -11.89
CA ARG A 143 -0.87 7.21 -12.66
C ARG A 143 -0.54 5.98 -11.82
N PHE A 144 0.55 5.99 -11.06
CA PHE A 144 0.93 4.86 -10.19
C PHE A 144 -0.18 4.53 -9.18
N LEU A 145 -0.77 5.55 -8.55
CA LEU A 145 -1.89 5.39 -7.63
C LEU A 145 -3.13 4.82 -8.31
N GLU A 146 -3.47 5.35 -9.48
CA GLU A 146 -4.62 4.88 -10.27
C GLU A 146 -4.48 3.42 -10.70
N GLU A 147 -3.26 2.95 -10.92
CA GLU A 147 -3.00 1.56 -11.27
C GLU A 147 -2.92 0.63 -10.05
N THR A 148 -2.56 1.17 -8.88
CA THR A 148 -2.37 0.42 -7.63
C THR A 148 -3.66 0.30 -6.80
N PHE A 149 -4.33 1.42 -6.52
CA PHE A 149 -5.43 1.50 -5.57
C PHE A 149 -6.80 1.45 -6.26
N ILE A 150 -7.73 0.70 -5.67
CA ILE A 150 -9.13 0.65 -6.12
C ILE A 150 -9.80 2.01 -5.87
N SER A 151 -9.44 2.66 -4.76
CA SER A 151 -9.97 3.93 -4.31
C SER A 151 -9.01 4.56 -3.31
N THR A 152 -8.98 5.90 -3.29
CA THR A 152 -8.25 6.72 -2.31
C THR A 152 -9.20 7.37 -1.30
N ALA A 153 -10.43 6.85 -1.15
CA ALA A 153 -11.43 7.40 -0.23
C ALA A 153 -10.95 7.51 1.23
N PHE A 154 -9.93 6.74 1.62
CA PHE A 154 -9.30 6.85 2.94
C PHE A 154 -8.55 8.18 3.19
N LEU A 155 -8.34 9.00 2.15
CA LEU A 155 -7.75 10.33 2.24
C LEU A 155 -8.79 11.45 2.46
N ILE A 156 -10.09 11.15 2.32
CA ILE A 156 -11.14 12.15 2.49
C ILE A 156 -11.20 12.65 3.94
N SER A 157 -11.52 13.93 4.13
CA SER A 157 -11.78 14.45 5.47
C SER A 157 -13.15 13.99 6.01
N PRO A 158 -13.36 13.99 7.34
CA PRO A 158 -14.67 13.77 7.92
C PRO A 158 -15.76 14.67 7.33
N GLU A 159 -15.45 15.95 7.11
CA GLU A 159 -16.37 16.92 6.54
C GLU A 159 -16.71 16.57 5.08
N GLY A 160 -15.70 16.18 4.29
CA GLY A 160 -15.90 15.74 2.91
C GLY A 160 -16.77 14.49 2.83
N PHE A 161 -16.53 13.50 3.69
CA PHE A 161 -17.34 12.29 3.75
C PHE A 161 -18.78 12.57 4.19
N ASN A 162 -18.97 13.47 5.15
CA ASN A 162 -20.30 13.85 5.63
C ASN A 162 -21.11 14.65 4.59
N ALA A 163 -20.43 15.36 3.69
CA ALA A 163 -21.06 16.11 2.60
C ALA A 163 -21.59 15.21 1.47
N LEU A 164 -21.12 13.97 1.35
CA LEU A 164 -21.59 13.02 0.34
C LEU A 164 -23.06 12.65 0.56
N SER A 165 -23.80 12.55 -0.54
CA SER A 165 -25.17 12.04 -0.54
C SER A 165 -25.21 10.55 -0.15
N PRO A 166 -26.37 10.02 0.28
CA PRO A 166 -26.53 8.59 0.51
C PRO A 166 -26.11 7.75 -0.70
N GLU A 167 -26.48 8.16 -1.92
CA GLU A 167 -26.17 7.45 -3.16
C GLU A 167 -24.67 7.47 -3.47
N GLU A 168 -23.97 8.58 -3.19
CA GLU A 168 -22.52 8.67 -3.36
C GLU A 168 -21.77 7.73 -2.40
N LYS A 169 -22.27 7.59 -1.16
CA LYS A 169 -21.70 6.67 -0.16
C LYS A 169 -21.89 5.20 -0.54
N GLU A 170 -22.89 4.86 -1.35
CA GLU A 170 -23.11 3.51 -1.86
C GLU A 170 -22.14 3.12 -2.98
N SER A 171 -21.38 4.07 -3.54
CA SER A 171 -20.35 3.78 -4.54
C SER A 171 -19.31 2.78 -4.02
N PRO A 172 -18.86 1.81 -4.85
CA PRO A 172 -17.79 0.86 -4.48
C PRO A 172 -16.51 1.54 -3.97
N LEU A 173 -16.25 2.78 -4.38
CA LEU A 173 -15.11 3.58 -3.91
C LEU A 173 -15.14 3.84 -2.40
N PHE A 174 -16.32 3.85 -1.77
CA PHE A 174 -16.51 4.07 -0.34
C PHE A 174 -16.84 2.79 0.44
N GLN A 175 -16.91 1.63 -0.22
CA GLN A 175 -17.19 0.33 0.40
C GLN A 175 -15.93 -0.38 0.94
N ILE A 176 -14.86 0.38 1.21
CA ILE A 176 -13.62 -0.15 1.78
C ILE A 176 -13.85 -0.49 3.26
N PRO A 177 -13.51 -1.70 3.74
CA PRO A 177 -13.61 -2.03 5.16
C PRO A 177 -12.84 -1.03 6.04
N CYS A 178 -13.39 -0.75 7.22
CA CYS A 178 -12.80 0.18 8.21
C CYS A 178 -12.64 1.65 7.75
N LEU A 179 -13.20 2.04 6.61
CA LEU A 179 -13.06 3.40 6.07
C LEU A 179 -13.46 4.50 7.05
N PHE A 180 -14.60 4.32 7.72
CA PHE A 180 -15.07 5.26 8.74
C PHE A 180 -14.04 5.49 9.85
N GLY A 181 -13.34 4.42 10.27
CA GLY A 181 -12.32 4.49 11.32
C GLY A 181 -11.14 5.35 10.91
N VAL A 182 -10.62 5.16 9.69
CA VAL A 182 -9.51 5.99 9.16
C VAL A 182 -9.92 7.46 9.04
N ILE A 183 -11.09 7.73 8.44
CA ILE A 183 -11.60 9.10 8.25
C ILE A 183 -11.68 9.83 9.59
N ASN A 184 -12.25 9.15 10.60
CA ASN A 184 -12.45 9.71 11.95
C ASN A 184 -11.25 9.50 12.88
N LYS A 185 -10.09 9.09 12.35
CA LYS A 185 -8.82 8.97 13.11
C LYS A 185 -8.91 8.02 14.30
N LEU A 186 -9.71 6.96 14.19
CA LEU A 186 -9.86 5.95 15.24
C LEU A 186 -8.67 5.00 15.22
N ILE A 187 -8.15 4.63 16.40
CA ILE A 187 -7.05 3.68 16.50
C ILE A 187 -7.56 2.28 16.10
N PRO A 188 -6.92 1.59 15.15
CA PRO A 188 -7.36 0.27 14.73
C PRO A 188 -7.18 -0.74 15.87
N THR A 189 -8.14 -1.66 15.97
CA THR A 189 -8.01 -2.82 16.85
C THR A 189 -7.00 -3.82 16.29
N PRO A 190 -6.47 -4.75 17.13
CA PRO A 190 -5.58 -5.80 16.64
C PRO A 190 -6.18 -6.67 15.52
N ASN A 191 -7.51 -6.82 15.47
CA ASN A 191 -8.17 -7.56 14.40
C ASN A 191 -8.21 -6.76 13.09
N GLU A 192 -8.34 -5.44 13.16
CA GLU A 192 -8.32 -4.56 11.98
C GLU A 192 -6.91 -4.38 11.42
N ILE A 193 -5.86 -4.59 12.23
CA ILE A 193 -4.47 -4.61 11.76
C ILE A 193 -4.13 -5.93 11.02
N ARG A 194 -4.91 -7.00 11.22
CA ARG A 194 -4.67 -8.28 10.56
C ARG A 194 -5.19 -8.25 9.13
N LEU A 195 -4.45 -8.91 8.25
CA LEU A 195 -4.91 -9.20 6.89
C LEU A 195 -5.86 -10.39 6.92
N LEU A 196 -6.93 -10.32 6.12
CA LEU A 196 -7.96 -11.35 6.07
C LEU A 196 -7.83 -12.15 4.76
N PRO A 197 -7.89 -13.48 4.80
CA PRO A 197 -7.81 -14.29 3.59
C PRO A 197 -9.04 -14.07 2.71
N CYS A 198 -8.81 -14.14 1.40
CA CYS A 198 -9.80 -14.19 0.35
C CYS A 198 -9.87 -15.63 -0.17
N GLU A 199 -11.06 -16.22 -0.13
CA GLU A 199 -11.28 -17.64 -0.44
C GLU A 199 -11.25 -17.94 -1.95
N LYS A 200 -11.29 -16.91 -2.79
CA LYS A 200 -11.36 -17.03 -4.25
C LYS A 200 -10.25 -16.22 -4.90
N ASP A 201 -9.94 -16.56 -6.14
CA ASP A 201 -9.06 -15.71 -6.96
C ASP A 201 -9.79 -14.39 -7.26
N PRO A 202 -9.28 -13.23 -6.80
CA PRO A 202 -9.89 -11.94 -7.07
C PRO A 202 -9.75 -11.50 -8.53
N TYR A 203 -8.91 -12.15 -9.34
CA TYR A 203 -8.56 -11.70 -10.70
C TYR A 203 -9.01 -12.64 -11.83
N ASP A 204 -9.94 -13.57 -11.56
CA ASP A 204 -10.34 -14.66 -12.46
C ASP A 204 -10.48 -14.19 -13.92
N THR A 205 -9.47 -14.53 -14.75
CA THR A 205 -9.26 -14.30 -16.19
C THR A 205 -8.79 -12.95 -16.75
N THR A 206 -8.84 -11.82 -16.03
CA THR A 206 -8.51 -10.50 -16.65
C THR A 206 -7.31 -9.78 -16.02
N GLY A 207 -6.74 -10.30 -14.92
CA GLY A 207 -5.69 -9.58 -14.18
C GLY A 207 -6.18 -8.29 -13.51
N GLN A 208 -7.50 -8.04 -13.54
CA GLN A 208 -8.19 -6.94 -12.88
C GLN A 208 -9.13 -7.48 -11.81
N LEU A 209 -9.28 -6.72 -10.73
CA LEU A 209 -10.11 -7.13 -9.61
C LEU A 209 -11.57 -7.33 -10.06
N THR A 210 -12.10 -8.51 -9.80
CA THR A 210 -13.52 -8.85 -9.95
C THR A 210 -14.26 -8.37 -8.70
N LEU A 211 -15.11 -7.35 -8.86
CA LEU A 211 -15.96 -6.79 -7.80
C LEU A 211 -17.29 -7.55 -7.70
#